data_AF-A0A1D1UP86-F1
#
_entry.id   AF-A0A1D1UP86-F1
#
_cell.length_a   1.000
_cell.length_b   1.000
_cell.length_c   1.000
_cell.angle_alpha   90.00
_cell.angle_beta   90.00
_cell.angle_gamma   90.00
#
_symmetry.space_group_name_H-M   'P 1'
#
loop_
_entity.id
_entity.type
_entity.pdbx_description
1 polymer ?
#
loop_
_entity_poly.entity_id
_entity_poly.type
_entity_poly.pdbx_seq_one_letter_code
_entity_poly.pdbx_strand_id
1 'polypeptide(L)'
;MEYCNRLKNWSLIICSFALIPLTIILDILGIKLGWLYLVMGVLVGSAVIPLSLSMFWTRLTSEGMIAGAVGGCIAGLATWLGLASRLPNGLGAGSFYQNTGDDYTMLGGNLVSIFAGGFICVTVSYCTKPPLEIHDIWDYTYDIDNPLHPWAETYQQ
;
A
#
# COMPACT_ATOMS: atom_id res chain seq x y z
N MET A 1 0.81 1.15 -28.94
CA MET A 1 0.80 2.36 -28.08
C MET A 1 -0.56 3.05 -28.00
N GLU A 2 -1.31 3.21 -29.10
CA GLU A 2 -2.65 3.84 -29.07
C GLU A 2 -3.68 3.09 -28.19
N TYR A 3 -3.65 1.75 -28.19
CA TYR A 3 -4.52 0.92 -27.36
C TYR A 3 -4.35 1.21 -25.85
N CYS A 4 -3.11 1.28 -25.37
CA CYS A 4 -2.81 1.58 -23.96
C CYS A 4 -3.24 3.01 -23.59
N ASN A 5 -3.06 3.98 -24.49
CA ASN A 5 -3.53 5.34 -24.28
C ASN A 5 -5.05 5.43 -24.20
N ARG A 6 -5.77 4.66 -25.02
CA ARG A 6 -7.24 4.59 -24.96
C ARG A 6 -7.72 4.07 -23.61
N LEU A 7 -7.15 2.95 -23.12
CA LEU A 7 -7.51 2.38 -21.82
C LEU A 7 -7.23 3.35 -20.65
N LYS A 8 -6.10 4.04 -20.68
CA LYS A 8 -5.76 5.07 -19.69
C LYS A 8 -6.80 6.18 -19.64
N ASN A 9 -7.21 6.70 -20.79
CA ASN A 9 -8.19 7.79 -20.87
C ASN A 9 -9.54 7.37 -20.28
N TRP A 10 -9.98 6.14 -20.54
CA TRP A 10 -11.20 5.58 -19.95
C TRP A 10 -11.09 5.42 -18.42
N SER A 11 -9.95 4.95 -17.92
CA SER A 11 -9.72 4.85 -16.47
C SER A 11 -9.77 6.22 -15.79
N LEU A 12 -9.15 7.24 -16.37
CA LEU A 12 -9.19 8.61 -15.84
C LEU A 12 -10.61 9.18 -15.78
N ILE A 13 -11.41 8.96 -16.82
CA ILE A 13 -12.81 9.41 -16.87
C ILE A 13 -13.62 8.71 -15.77
N ILE A 14 -13.50 7.39 -15.64
CA ILE A 14 -14.23 6.61 -14.64
C ILE A 14 -13.85 7.03 -13.22
N CYS A 15 -12.55 7.17 -12.93
CA CYS A 15 -12.09 7.63 -11.62
C CYS A 15 -12.58 9.04 -11.31
N SER A 16 -12.55 9.96 -12.29
CA SER A 16 -13.02 11.33 -12.11
C SER A 16 -14.52 11.37 -11.81
N PHE A 17 -15.33 10.62 -12.57
CA PHE A 17 -16.77 10.58 -12.36
C PHE A 17 -17.16 9.92 -11.02
N ALA A 18 -16.35 8.96 -10.53
CA ALA A 18 -16.55 8.33 -9.23
C ALA A 18 -16.16 9.23 -8.05
N LEU A 19 -15.14 10.09 -8.20
CA LEU A 19 -14.66 10.97 -7.12
C LEU A 19 -15.61 12.15 -6.85
N ILE A 20 -16.28 12.69 -7.88
CA ILE A 20 -17.20 13.82 -7.74
C ILE A 20 -18.28 13.59 -6.67
N PRO A 21 -19.12 12.53 -6.73
CA PRO A 21 -20.15 12.31 -5.70
C PRO A 21 -19.55 12.04 -4.32
N LEU A 22 -18.39 11.37 -4.25
CA LEU A 22 -17.70 11.13 -2.98
C LEU A 22 -17.27 12.45 -2.32
N THR A 23 -16.71 13.39 -3.10
CA THR A 23 -16.31 14.70 -2.57
C THR A 23 -17.49 15.54 -2.08
N ILE A 24 -18.64 15.49 -2.77
CA ILE A 24 -19.86 16.20 -2.36
C ILE A 24 -20.41 15.61 -1.05
N ILE A 25 -20.43 14.28 -0.91
CA ILE A 25 -20.89 13.63 0.32
C ILE A 25 -19.98 14.01 1.51
N LEU A 26 -18.67 14.02 1.31
CA LEU A 26 -17.70 14.40 2.34
C LEU A 26 -17.86 15.88 2.77
N ASP A 27 -18.15 16.76 1.83
CA ASP A 27 -18.41 18.18 2.09
C ASP A 27 -19.70 18.38 2.91
N ILE A 28 -20.78 17.68 2.56
CA ILE A 28 -22.05 17.69 3.32
C ILE A 28 -21.85 17.15 4.74
N LEU A 29 -20.98 16.15 4.93
CA LEU A 29 -20.65 15.60 6.25
C LEU A 29 -19.71 16.50 7.08
N GLY A 30 -19.20 17.61 6.51
CA GLY A 30 -18.29 18.52 7.20
C GLY A 30 -16.91 17.94 7.51
N ILE A 31 -16.50 16.88 6.79
CA ILE A 31 -15.19 16.24 6.98
C ILE A 31 -14.12 17.10 6.30
N LYS A 32 -13.15 17.57 7.09
CA LYS A 32 -12.04 18.38 6.56
C LYS A 32 -11.13 17.51 5.70
N LEU A 33 -10.77 18.03 4.54
CA LEU A 33 -9.85 17.36 3.61
C LEU A 33 -8.51 17.00 4.28
N GLY A 34 -8.02 17.84 5.20
CA GLY A 34 -6.79 17.56 5.95
C GLY A 34 -6.85 16.28 6.80
N TRP A 35 -7.98 16.04 7.48
CA TRP A 35 -8.19 14.80 8.23
C TRP A 35 -8.15 13.59 7.29
N LEU A 36 -8.85 13.68 6.15
CA LEU A 36 -8.91 12.62 5.14
C LEU A 36 -7.52 12.26 4.60
N TYR A 37 -6.69 13.27 4.29
CA TYR A 37 -5.33 13.07 3.80
C TYR A 37 -4.44 12.36 4.84
N LEU A 38 -4.59 12.69 6.12
CA LEU A 38 -3.82 12.03 7.17
C LEU A 38 -4.28 10.59 7.42
N VAL A 39 -5.59 10.32 7.39
CA VAL A 39 -6.14 8.96 7.50
C VAL A 39 -5.68 8.07 6.35
N MET A 40 -5.61 8.62 5.13
CA MET A 40 -5.07 7.91 3.98
C MET A 40 -3.63 7.44 4.23
N GLY A 41 -2.81 8.25 4.91
CA GLY A 41 -1.47 7.86 5.34
C GLY A 41 -1.46 6.63 6.24
N VAL A 42 -2.40 6.53 7.19
CA VAL A 42 -2.44 5.41 8.13
C VAL A 42 -2.83 4.12 7.40
N LEU A 43 -3.80 4.21 6.50
CA LEU A 43 -4.35 3.07 5.76
C LEU A 43 -3.41 2.55 4.66
N VAL A 44 -2.81 3.47 3.89
CA VAL A 44 -2.03 3.14 2.68
C VAL A 44 -0.52 3.17 2.93
N GLY A 45 -0.06 3.90 3.95
CA GLY A 45 1.37 4.10 4.24
C GLY A 45 2.15 2.81 4.49
N SER A 46 1.50 1.78 5.02
CA SER A 46 2.10 0.46 5.28
C SER A 46 2.66 -0.24 4.03
N ALA A 47 2.12 0.05 2.84
CA ALA A 47 2.57 -0.57 1.59
C ALA A 47 3.76 0.15 0.94
N VAL A 48 4.11 1.36 1.39
CA VAL A 48 5.13 2.20 0.74
C VAL A 48 6.52 1.53 0.77
N ILE A 49 6.94 1.01 1.93
CA ILE A 49 8.23 0.31 2.03
C ILE A 49 8.23 -1.02 1.28
N PRO A 50 7.22 -1.91 1.43
CA PRO A 50 7.11 -3.13 0.61
C PRO A 50 7.19 -2.87 -0.90
N LEU A 51 6.47 -1.84 -1.41
CA LEU A 51 6.51 -1.46 -2.81
C LEU A 51 7.87 -0.90 -3.25
N SER A 52 8.54 -0.16 -2.38
CA SER A 52 9.90 0.32 -2.69
C SER A 52 10.90 -0.84 -2.74
N LEU A 53 10.82 -1.76 -1.77
CA LEU A 53 11.68 -2.94 -1.72
C LEU A 53 11.46 -3.86 -2.92
N SER A 54 10.27 -3.90 -3.52
CA SER A 54 10.03 -4.76 -4.68
C SER A 54 10.80 -4.31 -5.91
N MET A 55 11.18 -3.03 -5.98
CA MET A 55 12.01 -2.49 -7.06
C MET A 55 13.50 -2.59 -6.75
N PHE A 56 13.90 -2.47 -5.47
CA PHE A 56 15.32 -2.35 -5.08
C PHE A 56 15.94 -3.59 -4.43
N TRP A 57 15.14 -4.57 -3.99
CA TRP A 57 15.62 -5.68 -3.19
C TRP A 57 15.25 -7.03 -3.81
N THR A 58 16.27 -7.73 -4.32
CA THR A 58 16.13 -9.01 -5.02
C THR A 58 15.71 -10.18 -4.12
N ARG A 59 15.86 -10.04 -2.80
CA ARG A 59 15.48 -11.07 -1.82
C ARG A 59 14.04 -10.93 -1.33
N LEU A 60 13.27 -9.99 -1.87
CA LEU A 60 11.91 -9.77 -1.42
C LEU A 60 10.99 -10.93 -1.83
N THR A 61 10.23 -11.44 -0.86
CA THR A 61 9.26 -12.51 -1.07
C THR A 61 7.84 -11.95 -1.20
N SER A 62 6.99 -12.59 -2.00
CA SER A 62 5.56 -12.26 -2.09
C SER A 62 4.84 -12.32 -0.74
N GLU A 63 5.14 -13.33 0.08
CA GLU A 63 4.58 -13.47 1.43
C GLU A 63 4.99 -12.31 2.35
N GLY A 64 6.26 -11.92 2.33
CA GLY A 64 6.76 -10.76 3.07
C GLY A 64 6.09 -9.44 2.67
N MET A 65 5.86 -9.22 1.37
CA MET A 65 5.12 -8.03 0.92
C MET A 65 3.70 -7.98 1.47
N ILE A 66 2.97 -9.10 1.39
CA ILE A 66 1.58 -9.19 1.87
C ILE A 66 1.53 -9.03 3.39
N ALA A 67 2.40 -9.75 4.12
CA ALA A 67 2.48 -9.67 5.57
C ALA A 67 2.88 -8.27 6.04
N GLY A 68 3.81 -7.62 5.35
CA GLY A 68 4.22 -6.24 5.62
C GLY A 68 3.07 -5.25 5.42
N ALA A 69 2.39 -5.29 4.28
CA ALA A 69 1.28 -4.38 3.99
C ALA A 69 0.12 -4.57 4.98
N VAL A 70 -0.32 -5.82 5.21
CA VAL A 70 -1.46 -6.11 6.09
C VAL A 70 -1.09 -5.88 7.56
N GLY A 71 0.06 -6.39 8.00
CA GLY A 71 0.53 -6.26 9.38
C GLY A 71 0.84 -4.81 9.76
N GLY A 72 1.46 -4.05 8.86
CA GLY A 72 1.71 -2.63 9.03
C GLY A 72 0.41 -1.82 9.14
N CYS A 73 -0.58 -2.13 8.31
CA CYS A 73 -1.90 -1.47 8.36
C CYS A 73 -2.60 -1.73 9.71
N ILE A 74 -2.61 -2.98 10.19
CA ILE A 74 -3.20 -3.33 11.49
C ILE A 74 -2.47 -2.61 12.63
N ALA A 75 -1.13 -2.61 12.63
CA ALA A 75 -0.34 -1.93 13.64
C ALA A 75 -0.54 -0.40 13.64
N GLY A 76 -0.62 0.21 12.45
CA GLY A 76 -0.91 1.63 12.27
C GLY A 76 -2.30 1.99 12.78
N LEU A 77 -3.33 1.21 12.42
CA LEU A 77 -4.71 1.40 12.91
C LEU A 77 -4.81 1.24 14.43
N ALA A 78 -4.19 0.20 14.99
CA ALA A 78 -4.17 -0.04 16.43
C ALA A 78 -3.49 1.12 17.18
N THR A 79 -2.39 1.66 16.64
CA THR A 79 -1.69 2.80 17.23
C THR A 79 -2.50 4.07 17.12
N TRP A 80 -3.06 4.35 15.93
CA TRP A 80 -3.88 5.54 15.68
C TRP A 80 -5.10 5.59 16.60
N LEU A 81 -5.93 4.54 16.59
CA LEU A 81 -7.11 4.48 17.45
C LEU A 81 -6.72 4.37 18.94
N GLY A 82 -5.62 3.69 19.24
CA GLY A 82 -5.07 3.60 20.60
C GLY A 82 -4.63 4.96 21.15
N LEU A 83 -3.99 5.82 20.35
CA LEU A 83 -3.63 7.18 20.74
C LEU A 83 -4.85 8.07 20.86
N ALA A 84 -5.78 8.02 19.90
CA ALA A 84 -7.05 8.75 19.96
C ALA A 84 -7.85 8.40 21.24
N SER A 85 -7.81 7.14 21.69
CA SER A 85 -8.53 6.69 22.90
C SER A 85 -8.00 7.28 24.20
N ARG A 86 -6.74 7.73 24.21
CA ARG A 86 -6.10 8.32 25.41
C ARG A 86 -6.37 9.81 25.54
N LEU A 87 -6.93 10.44 24.52
CA LEU A 87 -7.32 11.84 24.56
C LEU A 87 -8.61 12.05 25.37
N PRO A 88 -8.86 13.27 25.90
CA PRO A 88 -10.09 13.58 26.63
C PRO A 88 -11.34 13.21 25.82
N ASN A 89 -12.32 12.58 26.48
CA ASN A 89 -13.56 12.08 25.86
C ASN A 89 -13.39 10.89 24.89
N GLY A 90 -12.20 10.30 24.77
CA GLY A 90 -11.96 9.02 24.07
C GLY A 90 -12.51 8.96 22.64
N LEU A 91 -13.01 7.79 22.22
CA LEU A 91 -13.63 7.58 20.89
C LEU A 91 -15.16 7.80 20.89
N GLY A 92 -15.69 8.65 21.77
CA GLY A 92 -17.12 8.97 21.78
C GLY A 92 -17.61 9.57 20.46
N ALA A 93 -18.89 9.40 20.12
CA ALA A 93 -19.44 9.86 18.84
C ALA A 93 -19.25 11.37 18.57
N GLY A 94 -19.24 12.20 19.63
CA GLY A 94 -18.99 13.64 19.52
C GLY A 94 -17.51 14.05 19.51
N SER A 95 -16.61 13.18 19.98
CA SER A 95 -15.17 13.45 20.13
C SER A 95 -14.32 12.70 19.12
N PHE A 96 -14.86 11.68 18.44
CA PHE A 96 -14.13 10.81 17.51
C PHE A 96 -13.39 11.61 16.44
N TYR A 97 -14.08 12.53 15.78
CA TYR A 97 -13.48 13.32 14.70
C TYR A 97 -12.35 14.24 15.20
N GLN A 98 -12.51 14.84 16.38
CA GLN A 98 -11.49 15.72 16.97
C GLN A 98 -10.27 14.92 17.44
N ASN A 99 -10.50 13.82 18.15
CA ASN A 99 -9.43 13.02 18.76
C ASN A 99 -8.67 12.19 17.73
N THR A 100 -9.34 11.67 16.70
CA THR A 100 -8.65 10.99 15.60
C THR A 100 -7.91 11.97 14.69
N GLY A 101 -8.38 13.22 14.61
CA GLY A 101 -7.79 14.32 13.87
C GLY A 101 -6.66 15.07 14.56
N ASP A 102 -6.33 14.69 15.79
CA ASP A 102 -5.23 15.28 16.54
C ASP A 102 -3.87 14.97 15.87
N ASP A 103 -3.00 15.98 15.81
CA ASP A 103 -1.73 15.89 15.08
C ASP A 103 -0.81 14.80 15.65
N TYR A 104 -0.75 14.65 16.97
CA TYR A 104 0.07 13.62 17.62
C TYR A 104 -0.47 12.22 17.35
N THR A 105 -1.80 12.08 17.38
CA THR A 105 -2.48 10.82 17.08
C THR A 105 -2.26 10.39 15.64
N MET A 106 -2.41 11.32 14.69
CA MET A 106 -2.18 11.08 13.26
C MET A 106 -0.71 10.79 12.96
N LEU A 107 0.21 11.54 13.56
CA LEU A 107 1.65 11.31 13.40
C LEU A 107 2.05 9.92 13.88
N GLY A 108 1.59 9.52 15.07
CA GLY A 108 1.88 8.20 15.63
C GLY A 108 1.35 7.07 14.76
N GLY A 109 0.10 7.17 14.30
CA GLY A 109 -0.51 6.20 13.39
C GLY A 109 0.25 6.05 12.06
N ASN A 110 0.60 7.19 11.43
CA ASN A 110 1.30 7.22 10.15
C ASN A 110 2.71 6.63 10.24
N LEU A 111 3.47 7.03 11.26
CA LEU A 111 4.84 6.53 11.46
C LEU A 111 4.82 5.01 11.73
N VAL A 112 3.95 4.54 12.61
CA VAL A 112 3.87 3.10 12.90
C VAL A 112 3.41 2.32 11.67
N SER A 113 2.45 2.83 10.90
CA SER A 113 2.00 2.17 9.66
C SER A 113 3.17 1.92 8.70
N ILE A 114 3.97 2.96 8.42
CA ILE A 114 5.13 2.87 7.52
C ILE A 114 6.21 1.95 8.10
N PHE A 115 6.67 2.20 9.32
CA PHE A 115 7.81 1.48 9.90
C PHE A 115 7.47 0.01 10.22
N ALA A 116 6.29 -0.26 10.77
CA ALA A 116 5.87 -1.63 11.04
C ALA A 116 5.70 -2.41 9.73
N GLY A 117 5.13 -1.78 8.68
CA GLY A 117 5.00 -2.43 7.39
C GLY A 117 6.34 -2.81 6.77
N GLY A 118 7.32 -1.90 6.82
CA GLY A 118 8.69 -2.19 6.39
C GLY A 118 9.38 -3.27 7.22
N PHE A 119 9.29 -3.18 8.55
CA PHE A 119 9.93 -4.12 9.47
C PHE A 119 9.38 -5.55 9.32
N ILE A 120 8.05 -5.70 9.26
CA ILE A 120 7.39 -6.99 9.06
C ILE A 120 7.76 -7.55 7.69
N CYS A 121 7.74 -6.73 6.65
CA CYS A 121 8.11 -7.12 5.29
C CYS A 121 9.52 -7.73 5.24
N VAL A 122 10.51 -7.00 5.77
CA VAL A 122 11.90 -7.44 5.80
C VAL A 122 12.05 -8.73 6.63
N THR A 123 11.46 -8.77 7.83
CA THR A 123 11.56 -9.93 8.73
C THR A 123 10.99 -11.19 8.09
N VAL A 124 9.77 -11.11 7.54
CA VAL A 124 9.12 -12.26 6.90
C VAL A 124 9.88 -12.70 5.65
N SER A 125 10.39 -11.77 4.83
CA SER A 125 11.21 -12.13 3.68
C SER A 125 12.49 -12.86 4.04
N TYR A 126 13.13 -12.54 5.17
CA TYR A 126 14.27 -13.30 5.68
C TYR A 126 13.90 -14.69 6.20
N CYS A 127 12.69 -14.87 6.75
CA CYS A 127 12.23 -16.15 7.30
C CYS A 127 11.69 -17.12 6.25
N THR A 128 11.11 -16.64 5.14
CA THR A 128 10.43 -17.52 4.19
C THR A 128 11.38 -18.19 3.19
N LYS A 129 12.26 -17.44 2.51
CA LYS A 129 13.10 -18.01 1.43
C LYS A 129 14.56 -17.55 1.50
N PRO A 130 15.52 -18.45 1.20
CA PRO A 130 16.91 -18.07 0.99
C PRO A 130 17.04 -17.14 -0.23
N PRO A 131 18.13 -16.36 -0.34
CA PRO A 131 18.40 -15.57 -1.54
C PRO A 131 18.45 -16.48 -2.76
N LEU A 132 17.75 -16.10 -3.83
CA LEU A 132 17.86 -16.78 -5.13
C LEU A 132 19.25 -16.49 -5.73
N GLU A 133 19.88 -17.51 -6.31
CA GLU A 133 21.05 -17.28 -7.13
C GLU A 133 20.66 -16.62 -8.46
N ILE A 134 21.58 -15.86 -9.05
CA ILE A 134 21.36 -15.18 -10.33
C ILE A 134 20.98 -16.16 -11.44
N HIS A 135 21.52 -17.38 -11.41
CA HIS A 135 21.19 -18.41 -12.39
C HIS A 135 19.71 -18.79 -12.32
N ASP A 136 19.19 -19.05 -11.12
CA ASP A 136 17.78 -19.39 -10.91
C ASP A 136 16.84 -18.28 -11.38
N ILE A 137 17.21 -17.00 -11.18
CA ILE A 137 16.43 -15.85 -11.64
C ILE A 137 16.33 -15.83 -13.16
N TRP A 138 17.42 -16.16 -13.85
CA TRP A 138 17.45 -16.22 -15.31
C TRP A 138 16.58 -17.36 -15.83
N ASP A 139 16.63 -18.53 -15.18
CA ASP A 139 15.79 -19.68 -15.52
C ASP A 139 14.30 -19.36 -15.34
N TYR A 140 13.90 -18.72 -14.23
CA TYR A 140 12.52 -18.24 -14.06
C TYR A 140 12.11 -17.22 -15.11
N THR A 141 13.03 -16.37 -15.55
CA THR A 141 12.74 -15.37 -16.59
C THR A 141 12.54 -16.05 -17.95
N TYR A 142 13.32 -17.08 -18.24
CA TYR A 142 13.16 -17.91 -19.43
C TYR A 142 11.82 -18.68 -19.43
N ASP A 143 11.41 -19.21 -18.28
CA ASP A 143 10.16 -19.95 -18.13
C ASP A 143 8.89 -19.09 -18.23
N ILE A 144 9.00 -17.75 -18.21
CA ILE A 144 7.86 -16.84 -18.43
C ILE A 144 7.40 -16.85 -19.90
N ASP A 145 8.20 -17.41 -20.81
CA ASP A 145 7.86 -17.43 -22.23
C ASP A 145 6.62 -18.25 -22.57
N ASN A 146 5.90 -17.77 -23.59
CA ASN A 146 4.70 -18.41 -24.09
C ASN A 146 5.04 -19.83 -24.59
N PRO A 147 4.48 -20.90 -23.99
CA PRO A 147 4.82 -22.27 -24.38
C PRO A 147 4.44 -22.62 -25.83
N LEU A 148 3.59 -21.80 -26.48
CA LEU A 148 3.21 -21.97 -27.88
C LEU A 148 4.07 -21.16 -28.87
N HIS A 149 4.83 -20.17 -28.40
CA HIS A 149 5.68 -19.34 -29.26
C HIS A 149 6.92 -18.88 -28.46
N PRO A 150 7.93 -19.76 -28.29
CA PRO A 150 9.18 -19.40 -27.64
C PRO A 150 9.91 -18.35 -28.48
N TRP A 151 10.29 -17.21 -27.89
CA TRP A 151 11.05 -16.18 -28.63
C TRP A 151 12.42 -16.71 -29.07
N ALA A 152 13.04 -17.59 -28.28
CA ALA A 152 14.34 -18.17 -28.59
C ALA A 152 14.34 -18.86 -29.96
N GLU A 153 13.26 -19.58 -30.29
CA GLU A 153 13.09 -20.22 -31.61
C GLU A 153 12.65 -19.23 -32.70
N THR A 154 11.88 -18.21 -32.34
CA THR A 154 11.35 -17.21 -33.28
C THR A 154 12.45 -16.28 -33.83
N TYR A 155 13.52 -16.03 -33.06
CA TYR A 155 14.57 -15.06 -33.40
C TYR A 155 15.97 -15.68 -33.57
N GLN A 156 16.07 -17.02 -33.65
CA GLN A 156 17.33 -17.74 -33.89
C GLN A 156 17.72 -17.86 -35.38
N GLN A 157 16.92 -17.32 -36.31
CA GLN A 157 17.21 -17.25 -37.75
C GLN A 157 17.72 -15.86 -38.16
#